data_AF-A0A0L1LW29-F1
#
_entry.id   AF-A0A0L1LW29-F1
#
_cell.length_a   1.000
_cell.length_b   1.000
_cell.length_c   1.000
_cell.angle_alpha   90.00
_cell.angle_beta   90.00
_cell.angle_gamma   90.00
#
_symmetry.space_group_name_H-M   'P 1'
#
loop_
_entity.id
_entity.type
_entity.pdbx_description
1 polymer ?
#
loop_
_entity_poly.entity_id
_entity_poly.type
_entity_poly.pdbx_seq_one_letter_code
_entity_poly.pdbx_strand_id
1 'polypeptide(L)' 'MKENLRITPADVFPEDLGKMKDKNLQVLDSQVQRQLDHEIVTDGETNPETDSRHEELDLEFEQRGN' A
#
# COMPACT_ATOMS: atom_id res chain seq x y z
N MET A 1 -15.74 0.73 13.97
CA MET A 1 -14.85 0.92 12.82
C MET A 1 -14.74 -0.45 12.17
N LYS A 2 -15.05 -0.59 10.87
CA LYS A 2 -14.98 -1.90 10.22
C LYS A 2 -13.53 -2.11 9.77
N GLU A 3 -12.85 -3.00 10.48
CA GLU A 3 -11.55 -3.59 10.15
C GLU A 3 -11.71 -4.49 8.90
N ASN A 4 -11.93 -3.89 7.74
CA ASN A 4 -11.92 -4.62 6.48
C ASN A 4 -10.62 -4.29 5.75
N LEU A 5 -9.54 -4.99 6.11
CA LEU A 5 -8.26 -4.92 5.38
C LEU A 5 -8.36 -5.47 3.94
N ARG A 6 -9.52 -6.01 3.54
CA ARG A 6 -9.80 -6.51 2.19
C ARG A 6 -11.11 -5.91 1.68
N ILE A 7 -11.03 -5.23 0.55
CA ILE A 7 -12.17 -4.85 -0.28
C ILE A 7 -12.41 -5.97 -1.30
N THR A 8 -13.64 -6.45 -1.40
CA THR A 8 -14.02 -7.37 -2.49
C THR A 8 -14.33 -6.55 -3.75
N PRO A 9 -14.28 -7.11 -4.96
CA PRO A 9 -14.62 -6.38 -6.20
C PRO A 9 -16.03 -5.78 -6.23
N ALA A 10 -16.93 -6.25 -5.34
CA ALA A 10 -18.28 -5.73 -5.19
C ALA A 10 -18.39 -4.56 -4.19
N ASP A 11 -17.34 -4.32 -3.40
CA ASP A 11 -17.30 -3.23 -2.42
C ASP A 11 -16.97 -1.90 -3.11
N VAL A 12 -17.67 -0.85 -2.71
CA VAL A 12 -17.37 0.52 -3.15
C VAL A 12 -15.99 0.92 -2.66
N PHE A 13 -15.22 1.56 -3.53
CA PHE A 13 -13.87 2.03 -3.21
C PHE A 13 -13.90 2.95 -1.98
N PRO A 14 -13.02 2.76 -0.99
CA PRO A 14 -13.03 3.57 0.23
C PRO A 14 -12.89 5.07 -0.06
N GLU A 15 -13.82 5.88 0.49
CA GLU A 15 -13.86 7.33 0.25
C GLU A 15 -12.59 8.07 0.71
N ASP A 16 -11.93 7.57 1.74
CA ASP A 16 -10.69 8.10 2.30
C ASP A 16 -9.52 7.93 1.33
N LEU A 17 -9.39 6.75 0.71
CA LEU A 17 -8.40 6.47 -0.31
C LEU A 17 -8.69 7.25 -1.61
N GLY A 18 -9.96 7.46 -1.95
CA GLY A 18 -10.36 8.28 -3.10
C GLY A 18 -9.97 9.76 -2.96
N LYS A 19 -9.77 10.25 -1.73
CA LYS A 19 -9.35 11.63 -1.43
C LYS A 19 -7.83 11.76 -1.30
N MET A 20 -7.07 10.67 -1.33
CA MET A 20 -5.61 10.74 -1.27
C MET A 20 -5.06 11.33 -2.56
N LYS A 21 -4.36 12.46 -2.42
CA LYS A 21 -3.59 13.09 -3.50
C LYS A 21 -2.35 12.23 -3.79
N ASP A 22 -1.87 12.25 -5.03
CA ASP A 22 -0.69 11.50 -5.48
C ASP A 22 0.53 11.68 -4.58
N LYS A 23 0.75 12.89 -4.07
CA LYS A 23 1.83 13.18 -3.11
C LYS A 23 1.74 12.32 -1.84
N ASN A 24 0.55 12.08 -1.32
CA ASN A 24 0.36 11.26 -0.12
C ASN A 24 0.64 9.79 -0.42
N LEU A 25 0.25 9.31 -1.62
CA LEU A 25 0.59 7.96 -2.08
C LEU A 25 2.11 7.79 -2.22
N GLN A 26 2.81 8.76 -2.81
CA GLN A 26 4.28 8.74 -2.92
C GLN A 26 4.99 8.75 -1.56
N VAL A 27 4.42 9.45 -0.57
CA VAL A 27 4.96 9.43 0.79
C VAL A 27 4.75 8.06 1.44
N LEU A 28 3.58 7.46 1.25
CA LEU A 28 3.25 6.13 1.77
C LEU A 28 4.16 5.06 1.15
N ASP A 29 4.35 5.11 -0.16
CA ASP A 29 5.30 4.28 -0.91
C ASP A 29 6.73 4.37 -0.34
N SER A 30 7.23 5.59 -0.16
CA SER A 30 8.55 5.79 0.44
C SER A 30 8.67 5.24 1.88
N GLN A 31 7.57 5.21 2.65
CA GLN A 31 7.57 4.62 3.98
C GLN A 31 7.61 3.09 3.93
N VAL A 32 6.81 2.48 3.05
CA VAL A 32 6.78 1.02 2.85
C VAL A 32 8.12 0.53 2.34
N GLN A 33 8.73 1.21 1.37
CA GLN A 33 10.07 0.85 0.88
C GLN A 33 11.11 0.85 1.99
N ARG A 34 11.12 1.87 2.87
CA ARG A 34 12.04 1.91 4.01
C ARG A 34 11.78 0.80 5.01
N GLN A 35 10.52 0.40 5.16
CA GLN A 35 10.15 -0.71 6.01
C GLN A 35 10.70 -2.03 5.44
N LEU A 36 10.54 -2.28 4.13
CA LEU A 36 11.12 -3.44 3.45
C LEU A 36 12.64 -3.48 3.60
N ASP A 37 13.30 -2.35 3.33
CA ASP A 37 14.77 -2.24 3.46
C ASP A 37 15.22 -2.58 4.88
N HIS A 38 14.47 -2.09 5.89
CA HIS A 38 14.76 -2.40 7.29
C HIS A 38 14.56 -3.90 7.58
N GLU A 39 13.41 -4.48 7.23
CA GLU A 39 13.08 -5.90 7.45
C GLU A 39 14.12 -6.84 6.81
N ILE A 40 14.53 -6.55 5.57
CA ILE A 40 15.63 -7.29 4.91
C ILE A 40 16.93 -7.21 5.69
N VAL A 41 17.29 -6.03 6.19
CA VAL A 41 18.54 -5.83 6.94
C VAL A 41 18.49 -6.45 8.33
N THR A 42 17.35 -6.38 9.03
CA THR A 42 17.23 -6.83 10.42
C THR A 42 16.88 -8.30 10.54
N ASP A 43 15.94 -8.77 9.73
CA ASP A 43 15.30 -10.07 9.86
C ASP A 43 15.72 -11.03 8.74
N GLY A 44 16.33 -10.51 7.67
CA GLY A 44 16.83 -11.29 6.52
C GLY A 44 15.75 -11.67 5.51
N GLU A 45 14.49 -11.35 5.81
CA GLU A 45 13.32 -11.55 4.96
C GLU A 45 12.32 -10.41 5.17
N THR A 46 11.49 -10.16 4.18
CA THR A 46 10.39 -9.20 4.24
C THR A 46 9.20 -9.81 4.97
N ASN A 47 8.46 -8.98 5.70
CA ASN A 47 7.18 -9.39 6.26
C ASN A 47 6.15 -9.51 5.11
N PRO A 48 5.41 -10.63 4.99
CA PRO A 48 4.41 -10.82 3.95
C PRO A 48 3.35 -9.72 3.87
N GLU A 49 3.01 -9.09 5.01
CA GLU A 49 2.09 -7.95 5.05
C GLU A 49 2.72 -6.67 4.49
N THR A 50 4.02 -6.46 4.69
CA THR A 50 4.75 -5.31 4.12
C THR A 50 4.90 -5.47 2.61
N ASP A 51 5.21 -6.68 2.12
CA ASP A 51 5.25 -6.98 0.69
C ASP A 51 3.87 -6.76 0.04
N SER A 52 2.80 -7.28 0.64
CA SER A 52 1.44 -7.11 0.13
C SER A 52 1.06 -5.62 0.02
N ARG A 53 1.44 -4.80 1.01
CA ARG A 53 1.21 -3.35 0.98
C ARG A 53 1.99 -2.65 -0.14
N HIS A 54 3.21 -3.10 -0.46
CA HIS A 54 3.97 -2.58 -1.59
C HIS A 54 3.29 -2.92 -2.92
N GLU A 55 2.89 -4.18 -3.10
CA GLU A 55 2.19 -4.63 -4.32
C GLU A 55 0.88 -3.85 -4.55
N GLU A 56 0.11 -3.60 -3.48
CA GLU A 56 -1.11 -2.78 -3.58
C GLU A 56 -0.83 -1.34 -4.02
N LEU A 57 0.27 -0.73 -3.55
CA LEU A 57 0.67 0.62 -3.94
C LEU A 57 1.12 0.67 -5.40
N ASP A 58 1.88 -0.33 -5.87
CA ASP A 58 2.27 -0.46 -7.28
C ASP A 58 1.03 -0.49 -8.18
N LEU A 59 0.03 -1.32 -7.83
CA LEU A 59 -1.23 -1.41 -8.59
C LEU A 59 -2.00 -0.09 -8.59
N GLU A 60 -2.06 0.63 -7.47
CA GLU A 60 -2.70 1.95 -7.41
C GLU A 60 -1.98 2.98 -8.28
N PHE A 61 -0.65 2.98 -8.32
CA PHE A 61 0.11 3.87 -9.20
C PHE A 61 -0.10 3.53 -10.68
N GLU A 62 -0.11 2.25 -11.03
CA GLU A 62 -0.42 1.79 -12.40
C GLU A 62 -1.81 2.22 -12.84
N GLN A 63 -2.82 2.07 -11.97
CA GLN A 63 -4.20 2.46 -12.26
C GLN A 63 -4.38 3.98 -12.43
N ARG A 64 -3.59 4.79 -11.73
CA ARG A 64 -3.64 6.26 -11.79
C ARG A 64 -2.77 6.85 -12.89
N GLY A 65 -1.84 6.07 -13.44
CA GLY A 65 -0.92 6.46 -14.51
C GLY A 65 -1.48 6.36 -15.94
N ASN A 66 -2.78 6.05 -16.10
CA ASN A 66 -3.45 5.86 -17.40
C ASN A 66 -4.57 6.88 -17.65
#